data_AF-A0A537ESS5-F1
#
_entry.id   AF-A0A537ESS5-F1
#
_cell.length_a   1.000
_cell.length_b   1.000
_cell.length_c   1.000
_cell.angle_alpha   90.00
_cell.angle_beta   90.00
_cell.angle_gamma   90.00
#
_symmetry.space_group_name_H-M   'P 1'
#
loop_
_entity.id
_entity.type
_entity.pdbx_description
1 polymer ?
#
loop_
_entity_poly.entity_id
_entity_poly.type
_entity_poly.pdbx_seq_one_letter_code
_entity_poly.pdbx_strand_id
1 'polypeptide(L)'
;MIHERGLYSEEGSLRPTPPFDFAKSLDFLGTFPPMHEDQTVSEVSMTKAVRVGGRTIVFQLNPTGTIKMPGLRYTLFDDHPFSRGLTESL
;
A
#
# COMPACT_ATOMS: atom_id res chain seq x y z
N MET A 1 14.89 8.59 7.77
CA MET A 1 15.38 8.97 9.12
C MET A 1 14.78 7.98 10.10
N ILE A 2 15.59 7.23 10.84
CA ILE A 2 15.14 6.18 11.79
C ILE A 2 15.32 6.73 13.20
N HIS A 3 14.33 6.54 14.09
CA HIS A 3 14.52 6.68 15.54
C HIS A 3 13.98 5.42 16.24
N GLU A 4 14.83 4.85 17.10
CA GLU A 4 14.57 3.84 18.15
C GLU A 4 13.59 2.70 17.78
N ARG A 5 14.15 1.69 17.08
CA ARG A 5 13.46 0.61 16.32
C ARG A 5 12.55 1.10 15.18
N GLY A 6 12.87 2.24 14.58
CA GLY A 6 12.11 2.79 13.47
C GLY A 6 12.19 1.92 12.21
N LEU A 7 11.03 1.70 11.59
CA LEU A 7 10.92 1.07 10.29
C LEU A 7 11.63 1.93 9.24
N TYR A 8 12.23 1.28 8.25
CA TYR A 8 12.64 1.90 6.99
C TYR A 8 11.39 2.16 6.16
N SER A 9 11.41 3.22 5.35
CA SER A 9 10.30 3.52 4.44
C SER A 9 10.76 3.88 3.03
N GLU A 10 10.00 3.43 2.03
CA GLU A 10 10.17 3.80 0.62
C GLU A 10 8.83 4.31 0.06
N GLU A 11 8.86 5.37 -0.74
CA GLU A 11 7.67 5.92 -1.37
C GLU A 11 7.71 5.78 -2.88
N GLY A 12 6.53 5.71 -3.48
CA GLY A 12 6.39 5.86 -4.93
C GLY A 12 4.94 6.01 -5.36
N SER A 13 4.70 5.80 -6.64
CA SER A 13 3.38 5.97 -7.25
C SER A 13 3.01 4.84 -8.18
N LEU A 14 1.73 4.47 -8.18
CA LEU A 14 1.12 3.61 -9.18
C LEU A 14 0.18 4.41 -10.06
N ARG A 15 0.04 3.98 -11.32
CA ARG A 15 -0.86 4.58 -12.31
C ARG A 15 -1.83 3.50 -12.79
N PRO A 16 -2.93 3.25 -12.06
CA PRO A 16 -3.95 2.30 -12.51
C PRO A 16 -4.47 2.65 -13.91
N THR A 17 -4.96 1.66 -14.64
CA THR A 17 -5.60 1.91 -15.94
C THR A 17 -6.99 2.51 -15.73
N PRO A 18 -7.33 3.65 -16.34
CA PRO A 18 -8.70 4.17 -16.29
C PRO A 18 -9.69 3.20 -16.98
N PRO A 19 -10.93 3.08 -16.46
CA PRO A 19 -11.44 3.70 -15.25
C PRO A 19 -11.04 2.93 -13.98
N PHE A 20 -10.64 3.64 -12.92
CA PHE A 20 -10.31 3.02 -11.64
C PHE A 20 -10.82 3.85 -10.45
N ASP A 21 -11.70 3.24 -9.65
CA ASP A 21 -12.28 3.84 -8.45
C ASP A 21 -11.70 3.15 -7.20
N PHE A 22 -10.80 3.87 -6.52
CA PHE A 22 -10.12 3.32 -5.34
C PHE A 22 -11.08 3.12 -4.18
N ALA A 23 -12.05 4.02 -3.97
CA ALA A 23 -13.02 3.88 -2.89
C ALA A 23 -13.87 2.61 -3.06
N LYS A 24 -14.35 2.33 -4.28
CA LYS A 24 -15.05 1.06 -4.57
C LYS A 24 -14.19 -0.18 -4.34
N SER A 25 -12.88 -0.06 -4.60
CA SER A 25 -11.93 -1.15 -4.33
C SER A 25 -11.78 -1.37 -2.82
N LEU A 26 -11.75 -0.30 -2.03
CA LEU A 26 -11.72 -0.36 -0.57
C LEU A 26 -13.02 -0.94 0.00
N ASP A 27 -14.18 -0.52 -0.52
CA ASP A 27 -15.49 -1.07 -0.14
C ASP A 27 -15.52 -2.59 -0.37
N PHE A 28 -15.11 -3.04 -1.54
CA PHE A 28 -15.00 -4.46 -1.84
C PHE A 28 -14.11 -5.17 -0.82
N LEU A 29 -12.91 -4.66 -0.53
CA LEU A 29 -12.00 -5.25 0.45
C LEU A 29 -12.58 -5.27 1.88
N GLY A 30 -13.38 -4.28 2.25
CA GLY A 30 -14.09 -4.22 3.54
C GLY A 30 -15.20 -5.27 3.68
N THR A 31 -15.73 -5.80 2.58
CA THR A 31 -16.76 -6.84 2.60
C THR A 31 -16.23 -8.26 2.83
N PHE A 32 -14.93 -8.45 3.08
CA PHE A 32 -14.31 -9.76 3.35
C PHE A 32 -13.93 -9.91 4.83
N PRO A 33 -14.79 -10.50 5.68
CA PRO A 33 -14.56 -10.66 7.12
C PRO A 33 -13.23 -11.32 7.50
N PRO A 34 -12.68 -12.31 6.74
CA PRO A 34 -11.38 -12.90 7.07
C PRO A 34 -10.22 -11.89 7.06
N MET A 35 -10.38 -10.72 6.43
CA MET A 35 -9.32 -9.72 6.32
C MET A 35 -9.39 -8.65 7.43
N HIS A 36 -10.38 -8.68 8.31
CA HIS A 36 -10.73 -7.55 9.20
C HIS A 36 -9.62 -7.15 10.20
N GLU A 37 -8.70 -8.08 10.53
CA GLU A 37 -7.53 -7.79 11.39
C GLU A 37 -6.21 -7.73 10.60
N ASP A 38 -6.21 -8.17 9.33
CA ASP A 38 -5.02 -8.24 8.47
C ASP A 38 -4.77 -6.96 7.66
N GLN A 39 -5.77 -6.08 7.58
CA GLN A 39 -5.69 -4.81 6.88
C GLN A 39 -6.51 -3.72 7.59
N THR A 40 -5.96 -2.52 7.65
CA THR A 40 -6.70 -1.33 8.07
C THR A 40 -7.15 -0.60 6.82
N VAL A 41 -8.46 -0.48 6.65
CA VAL A 41 -9.07 0.30 5.57
C VAL A 41 -9.76 1.52 6.19
N SER A 42 -9.47 2.70 5.65
CA SER A 42 -10.24 3.93 5.89
C SER A 42 -10.92 4.36 4.59
N GLU A 43 -11.76 5.39 4.62
CA GLU A 43 -12.42 5.90 3.40
C GLU A 43 -11.44 6.32 2.29
N VAL A 44 -10.20 6.67 2.64
CA VAL A 44 -9.22 7.24 1.70
C VAL A 44 -7.86 6.54 1.72
N SER A 45 -7.70 5.47 2.49
CA SER A 45 -6.42 4.77 2.57
C SER A 45 -6.57 3.30 2.92
N MET A 46 -5.60 2.50 2.52
CA MET A 46 -5.45 1.11 2.94
C MET A 46 -4.05 0.88 3.45
N THR A 47 -3.93 0.28 4.62
CA THR A 47 -2.68 -0.27 5.16
C THR A 47 -2.80 -1.77 5.27
N LYS A 48 -1.82 -2.50 4.74
CA LYS A 48 -1.79 -3.96 4.81
C LYS A 48 -0.37 -4.49 4.86
N ALA A 49 -0.17 -5.54 5.65
CA ALA A 49 1.08 -6.29 5.67
C ALA A 49 1.01 -7.45 4.67
N VAL A 50 2.09 -7.66 3.92
CA VAL A 50 2.26 -8.83 3.04
C VAL A 50 3.61 -9.48 3.24
N ARG A 51 3.66 -10.79 3.00
CA ARG A 51 4.92 -11.55 3.01
C ARG A 51 5.47 -11.67 1.59
N VAL A 52 6.63 -11.07 1.35
CA VAL A 52 7.36 -11.11 0.06
C VAL A 52 8.79 -11.56 0.34
N GLY A 53 9.26 -12.60 -0.34
CA GLY A 53 10.64 -13.09 -0.16
C GLY A 53 10.99 -13.46 1.30
N GLY A 54 10.00 -13.89 2.09
CA GLY A 54 10.17 -14.21 3.51
C GLY A 54 10.13 -13.00 4.47
N ARG A 55 10.10 -11.77 3.94
CA ARG A 55 10.01 -10.53 4.70
C ARG A 55 8.56 -10.05 4.81
N THR A 56 8.24 -9.40 5.92
CA THR A 56 6.95 -8.72 6.10
C THR A 56 7.12 -7.26 5.70
N ILE A 57 6.40 -6.85 4.66
CA ILE A 57 6.37 -5.47 4.20
C ILE A 57 4.98 -4.92 4.44
N VAL A 58 4.89 -3.76 5.09
CA VAL A 58 3.64 -3.02 5.21
C VAL A 58 3.57 -2.04 4.06
N PHE A 59 2.47 -2.03 3.31
CA PHE A 59 2.18 -0.96 2.37
C PHE A 59 1.00 -0.14 2.84
N GLN A 60 1.11 1.17 2.63
CA GLN A 60 0.02 2.13 2.78
C GLN A 60 -0.25 2.75 1.41
N LEU A 61 -1.51 2.75 0.98
CA LEU A 61 -1.96 3.34 -0.28
C LEU A 61 -2.88 4.54 -0.03
N ASN A 62 -2.70 5.60 -0.81
CA ASN A 62 -3.56 6.78 -0.82
C ASN A 62 -3.86 7.21 -2.27
N PRO A 63 -5.11 7.56 -2.62
CA PRO A 63 -5.44 8.06 -3.95
C PRO A 63 -4.89 9.47 -4.17
N THR A 64 -4.43 9.75 -5.38
CA THR A 64 -3.91 11.06 -5.80
C THR A 64 -4.55 11.56 -7.10
N GLY A 65 -5.43 10.77 -7.71
CA GLY A 65 -6.06 11.07 -8.99
C GLY A 65 -7.59 10.97 -8.96
N THR A 66 -8.18 10.94 -10.15
CA THR A 66 -9.63 10.78 -10.36
C THR A 66 -9.93 9.46 -11.04
N ILE A 67 -11.19 9.04 -11.11
CA ILE A 67 -11.56 7.78 -11.77
C ILE A 67 -11.08 7.71 -13.24
N LYS A 68 -11.08 8.85 -13.95
CA LYS A 68 -10.66 8.95 -15.36
C LYS A 68 -9.16 9.13 -15.55
N MET A 69 -8.46 9.58 -14.51
CA MET A 69 -7.01 9.76 -14.50
C MET A 69 -6.50 9.35 -13.11
N PRO A 70 -6.47 8.05 -12.82
CA PRO A 70 -6.23 7.55 -11.48
C PRO A 70 -4.74 7.61 -11.16
N GLY A 71 -4.47 7.81 -9.87
CA GLY A 71 -3.13 7.78 -9.31
C GLY A 71 -3.22 7.28 -7.89
N LEU A 72 -2.23 6.48 -7.48
CA LEU A 72 -2.06 6.06 -6.10
C LEU A 72 -0.65 6.42 -5.66
N ARG A 73 -0.49 6.99 -4.47
CA ARG A 73 0.78 7.05 -3.76
C ARG A 73 0.86 5.85 -2.84
N TYR A 74 2.03 5.21 -2.79
CA TYR A 74 2.32 4.21 -1.78
C TYR A 74 3.47 4.63 -0.87
N THR A 75 3.42 4.15 0.36
CA THR A 75 4.54 4.10 1.30
C THR A 75 4.73 2.65 1.73
N LEU A 76 5.92 2.10 1.57
CA LEU A 76 6.32 0.80 2.08
C LEU A 76 7.02 1.00 3.42
N PHE A 77 6.83 0.09 4.36
CA PHE A 77 7.55 0.02 5.61
C PHE A 77 8.10 -1.40 5.83
N ASP A 78 9.36 -1.49 6.25
CA ASP A 78 10.07 -2.74 6.55
C ASP A 78 10.97 -2.49 7.78
N ASP A 79 11.20 -3.51 8.62
CA ASP A 79 12.17 -3.44 9.72
C ASP A 79 13.62 -3.60 9.22
N HIS A 80 13.79 -3.89 7.94
CA HIS A 80 15.07 -3.96 7.24
C HIS A 80 15.19 -2.87 6.16
N PRO A 81 16.41 -2.44 5.81
CA PRO A 81 16.59 -1.54 4.67
C PRO A 81 16.06 -2.19 3.38
N PHE A 82 15.38 -1.39 2.56
CA PHE A 82 15.03 -1.76 1.20
C PHE A 82 16.32 -1.85 0.35
N SER A 83 16.56 -3.00 -0.27
CA SER A 83 17.58 -3.12 -1.32
C SER A 83 17.10 -2.41 -2.58
N ARG A 84 18.02 -1.80 -3.33
CA ARG A 84 17.72 -1.17 -4.62
C ARG A 84 16.97 -2.16 -5.52
N GLY A 85 15.78 -1.78 -6.01
CA GLY A 85 15.02 -2.57 -6.99
C GLY A 85 13.75 -3.28 -6.49
N LEU A 86 13.30 -3.07 -5.24
CA LEU A 86 12.01 -3.65 -4.79
C LEU A 86 10.84 -3.14 -5.65
N THR A 87 10.95 -1.90 -6.12
CA THR A 87 10.04 -1.21 -7.02
C THR A 87 10.12 -1.66 -8.49
N GLU A 88 11.08 -2.49 -8.89
CA GLU A 88 11.16 -3.06 -10.24
C GLU A 88 10.36 -4.36 -10.40
N SER A 89 9.80 -4.88 -9.30
CA SER A 89 9.08 -6.16 -9.26
C SER A 89 7.57 -6.06 -9.02
N LEU A 90 7.03 -4.84 -8.92
CA LEU A 90 5.59 -4.52 -8.79
C LEU A 90 5.09 -3.83 -10.06
#